data_AF-A0A939GYU4-F1
#
_entry.id   AF-A0A939GYU4-F1
#
_cell.length_a   1.000
_cell.length_b   1.000
_cell.length_c   1.000
_cell.angle_alpha   90.00
_cell.angle_beta   90.00
_cell.angle_gamma   90.00
#
_symmetry.space_group_name_H-M   'P 1'
#
loop_
_entity.id
_entity.type
_entity.pdbx_description
1 polymer ?
#
loop_
_entity_poly.entity_id
_entity_poly.type
_entity_poly.pdbx_seq_one_letter_code
_entity_poly.pdbx_strand_id
1 'polypeptide(L)' 'MSSSPTPDAIRTLREKAELTQTDAAALVHSGLRTWQQWEAGDRRMHPGLWELFRLKTTLIERPKTGINQ' A
#
# COMPACT_ATOMS: atom_id res chain seq x y z
N MET A 1 -20.20 2.47 5.29
CA MET A 1 -19.65 1.10 5.18
C MET A 1 -18.29 1.21 4.51
N SER A 2 -17.20 0.90 5.21
CA SER A 2 -15.86 0.86 4.60
C SER A 2 -15.68 -0.48 3.87
N SER A 3 -15.48 -0.41 2.55
CA SER A 3 -15.33 -1.59 1.69
C SER A 3 -13.88 -2.04 1.62
N SER A 4 -13.65 -3.36 1.61
CA SER A 4 -12.33 -3.92 1.28
C SER A 4 -11.88 -3.43 -0.11
N PRO A 5 -10.61 -3.04 -0.28
CA PRO A 5 -10.10 -2.62 -1.59
C PRO A 5 -10.07 -3.79 -2.57
N THR A 6 -10.09 -3.47 -3.86
CA THR A 6 -9.80 -4.44 -4.92
C THR A 6 -8.29 -4.74 -4.95
N PRO A 7 -7.86 -5.91 -5.47
CA PRO A 7 -6.44 -6.23 -5.66
C PRO A 7 -5.71 -5.16 -6.49
N ASP A 8 -6.38 -4.64 -7.52
CA ASP A 8 -5.86 -3.58 -8.38
C ASP A 8 -5.67 -2.25 -7.65
N ALA A 9 -6.59 -1.86 -6.76
CA ALA A 9 -6.45 -0.66 -5.94
C ALA A 9 -5.25 -0.75 -4.98
N ILE A 10 -5.02 -1.94 -4.41
CA ILE A 10 -3.86 -2.20 -3.54
C ILE A 10 -2.56 -2.03 -4.32
N ARG A 11 -2.45 -2.68 -5.48
CA ARG A 11 -1.29 -2.60 -6.36
C ARG A 11 -1.00 -1.17 -6.83
N THR A 12 -2.03 -0.50 -7.35
CA THR A 12 -1.93 0.87 -7.87
C THR A 12 -1.42 1.84 -6.81
N LEU A 13 -1.96 1.77 -5.58
CA LEU A 13 -1.49 2.66 -4.52
C LEU A 13 -0.06 2.34 -4.09
N ARG A 14 0.31 1.06 -3.99
CA ARG A 14 1.70 0.65 -3.68
C ARG A 14 2.68 1.22 -4.70
N GLU A 15 2.39 1.04 -5.99
CA GLU A 15 3.24 1.52 -7.09
C GLU A 15 3.31 3.04 -7.11
N LYS A 16 2.18 3.73 -6.92
CA LYS A 16 2.16 5.20 -6.75
C LYS A 16 2.98 5.65 -5.54
N ALA A 17 3.00 4.86 -4.47
CA ALA A 17 3.82 5.09 -3.28
C ALA A 17 5.29 4.69 -3.45
N GLU A 18 5.68 4.16 -4.61
CA GLU A 18 7.05 3.69 -4.92
C GLU A 18 7.56 2.63 -3.93
N LEU A 19 6.64 1.84 -3.37
CA LEU A 19 6.94 0.79 -2.40
C LEU A 19 7.11 -0.57 -3.07
N THR A 20 8.05 -1.37 -2.57
CA THR A 20 8.05 -2.81 -2.86
C THR A 20 6.90 -3.50 -2.12
N GLN A 21 6.56 -4.74 -2.52
CA GLN A 21 5.56 -5.53 -1.78
C GLN A 21 5.99 -5.78 -0.33
N THR A 22 7.30 -5.90 -0.08
CA THR A 22 7.86 -6.07 1.27
C THR A 22 7.67 -4.82 2.11
N ASP A 23 7.98 -3.64 1.56
CA ASP A 23 7.83 -2.37 2.29
C ASP A 23 6.36 -2.10 2.63
N ALA A 24 5.46 -2.35 1.66
CA ALA A 24 4.04 -2.16 1.86
C ALA A 24 3.46 -3.12 2.90
N ALA A 25 3.91 -4.39 2.90
CA ALA A 25 3.55 -5.36 3.92
C ALA A 25 3.98 -4.90 5.32
N ALA A 26 5.24 -4.46 5.45
CA ALA A 26 5.80 -3.97 6.71
C ALA A 26 5.08 -2.70 7.20
N LEU A 27 4.68 -1.81 6.29
CA LEU A 27 4.01 -0.54 6.60
C LEU A 27 2.71 -0.75 7.39
N VAL A 28 1.99 -1.84 7.12
CA VAL A 28 0.76 -2.23 7.82
C VAL A 28 0.94 -3.43 8.76
N HIS A 29 2.17 -3.74 9.16
CA HIS A 29 2.49 -4.83 10.10
C HIS A 29 1.96 -6.20 9.66
N SER A 30 2.04 -6.48 8.36
CA SER A 30 1.67 -7.76 7.76
C SER A 30 2.89 -8.48 7.18
N GLY A 31 2.75 -9.78 6.91
CA GLY A 31 3.79 -10.55 6.21
C GLY A 31 3.71 -10.40 4.69
N LEU A 32 4.87 -10.52 4.00
CA LEU A 32 4.97 -10.42 2.53
C LEU A 32 3.99 -11.35 1.81
N ARG A 33 3.87 -12.62 2.23
CA ARG A 33 2.95 -13.56 1.59
C ARG A 33 1.50 -13.11 1.69
N THR A 34 1.11 -12.54 2.83
CA THR A 34 -0.24 -11.98 3.02
C THR A 34 -0.48 -10.81 2.06
N TRP A 35 0.50 -9.93 1.89
CA TRP A 35 0.42 -8.83 0.93
C TRP A 35 0.24 -9.32 -0.51
N GLN A 36 1.03 -10.31 -0.92
CA GLN A 36 0.91 -10.93 -2.25
C GLN A 36 -0.46 -11.56 -2.47
N GLN A 37 -1.05 -12.21 -1.46
CA GLN A 37 -2.42 -12.75 -1.55
C GLN A 37 -3.47 -11.64 -1.72
N TRP A 38 -3.25 -10.46 -1.14
CA TRP A 38 -4.13 -9.32 -1.34
C TRP A 38 -4.04 -8.77 -2.78
N GLU A 39 -2.84 -8.64 -3.34
CA GLU A 39 -2.65 -8.20 -4.73
C GLU A 39 -3.02 -9.25 -5.79
N ALA A 40 -3.02 -10.53 -5.43
CA ALA A 40 -3.48 -11.62 -6.29
C ALA A 40 -5.01 -11.81 -6.23
N GLY A 41 -5.66 -11.28 -5.19
CA GLY A 41 -7.09 -11.52 -4.93
C GLY A 41 -7.40 -12.83 -4.22
N ASP A 42 -6.38 -13.63 -3.87
CA ASP A 42 -6.50 -14.85 -3.07
C ASP A 42 -7.09 -14.59 -1.68
N ARG A 43 -6.86 -13.38 -1.13
CA ARG A 43 -7.37 -12.95 0.17
C ARG A 43 -7.90 -11.53 0.11
N ARG A 44 -8.99 -11.25 0.84
CA ARG A 44 -9.48 -9.87 1.04
C ARG A 44 -8.66 -9.14 2.09
N MET A 45 -8.25 -7.92 1.79
CA MET A 45 -7.64 -7.01 2.78
C MET A 45 -8.73 -6.45 3.71
N HIS A 46 -8.45 -6.41 5.01
CA HIS A 46 -9.35 -5.81 5.99
C HIS A 46 -9.46 -4.29 5.73
N PRO A 47 -10.67 -3.68 5.74
CA PRO A 47 -10.84 -2.26 5.42
C PRO A 47 -10.01 -1.33 6.33
N GLY A 48 -9.85 -1.67 7.61
CA GLY A 48 -8.99 -0.89 8.52
C GLY A 48 -7.49 -0.94 8.16
N LEU A 49 -6.98 -2.04 7.60
CA LEU A 49 -5.59 -2.11 7.12
C LEU A 49 -5.44 -1.31 5.82
N TRP A 50 -6.47 -1.28 4.99
CA TRP A 50 -6.48 -0.45 3.79
C TRP A 50 -6.47 1.04 4.11
N GLU A 51 -7.29 1.47 5.07
CA GLU A 51 -7.28 2.85 5.58
C GLU A 51 -5.91 3.21 6.18
N LEU A 52 -5.34 2.33 7.00
CA LEU A 52 -4.00 2.51 7.56
C LEU A 52 -2.93 2.66 6.47
N PHE A 53 -2.95 1.80 5.44
CA PHE A 53 -2.02 1.87 4.32
C PHE A 53 -2.12 3.21 3.60
N ARG A 54 -3.34 3.65 3.26
CA ARG A 54 -3.59 4.96 2.63
C ARG A 54 -3.01 6.09 3.46
N LEU A 55 -3.32 6.14 4.75
CA LEU A 55 -2.81 7.19 5.64
C LEU A 55 -1.28 7.19 5.68
N LYS A 56 -0.66 6.04 5.91
CA LYS A 56 0.81 5.95 6.01
C LYS A 56 1.51 6.31 4.69
N THR A 57 0.95 5.96 3.53
CA THR A 57 1.54 6.35 2.23
C THR A 57 1.55 7.88 2.00
N THR A 58 0.67 8.64 2.64
CA THR A 58 0.68 10.12 2.57
C THR A 58 1.73 10.76 3.46
N LEU A 59 2.26 10.02 4.45
CA LEU A 59 3.28 10.48 5.40
C LEU A 59 4.70 10.15 4.93
N ILE A 60 4.86 9.45 3.80
CA ILE A 60 6.18 9.18 3.22
C ILE A 60 6.73 10.50 2.69
N GLU A 61 7.73 11.05 3.38
CA GLU A 61 8.47 12.20 2.89
C GLU A 61 9.20 11.82 1.61
N ARG A 62 8.80 12.43 0.50
CA ARG A 62 9.55 12.35 -0.74
C ARG A 62 10.49 13.53 -0.81
N PRO A 63 11.78 13.34 -1.14
CA PRO A 63 12.65 14.45 -1.45
C PRO A 63 11.95 15.30 -2.52
N LYS A 64 11.76 16.60 -2.27
CA LYS A 64 11.42 17.52 -3.36
C LYS A 64 12.60 17.42 -4.32
N THR A 65 12.41 16.77 -5.47
CA THR A 65 13.42 16.76 -6.52
C THR A 65 13.69 18.21 -6.89
N GLY A 66 14.76 18.76 -6.31
CA GLY A 66 15.29 20.06 -6.64
C GLY A 66 15.92 19.96 -8.01
N ILE A 67 15.10 20.15 -9.04
CA ILE A 67 15.63 20.57 -10.33
C ILE A 67 15.76 22.08 -10.22
N ASN A 68 16.97 22.52 -9.89
CA ASN A 68 17.38 23.90 -10.07
C ASN A 68 17.38 24.14 -11.59
N GLN A 69 16.42 24.91 -12.10
CA GLN A 69 16.52 25.63 -13.37
C GLN A 69 16.48 27.12 -13.08
#